data_AF-D3V4X7-F1
#
_entry.id   AF-D3V4X7-F1
#
_cell.length_a   1.000
_cell.length_b   1.000
_cell.length_c   1.000
_cell.angle_alpha   90.00
_cell.angle_beta   90.00
_cell.angle_gamma   90.00
#
_symmetry.space_group_name_H-M   'P 1'
#
loop_
_entity.id
_entity.type
_entity.pdbx_description
1 polymer ?
#
loop_
_entity_poly.entity_id
_entity_poly.type
_entity_poly.pdbx_seq_one_letter_code
_entity_poly.pdbx_strand_id
1 'polypeptide(L)'
;MGYSLDFRKRVLAYKDKHSLTFEQTSAHFEISMRTLFRWCNKIEPCMTRDKPATKIPDEVLIADVQNFPDDYQWERAKRLSVSQSAIHYALKRLRITQKKNAPTPSRCSSSSSGIYRAHQR
;
A
#
# COMPACT_ATOMS: atom_id res chain seq x y z
N MET A 1 -4.54 22.07 0.66
CA MET A 1 -5.33 22.52 1.82
C MET A 1 -6.76 22.11 1.60
N GLY A 2 -7.18 21.05 2.29
CA GLY A 2 -8.44 20.39 2.04
C GLY A 2 -9.43 20.71 3.13
N TYR A 3 -10.44 21.52 2.83
CA TYR A 3 -11.63 21.59 3.67
C TYR A 3 -12.22 20.19 3.83
N SER A 4 -12.67 19.84 5.04
CA SER A 4 -13.26 18.53 5.35
C SER A 4 -14.52 18.29 4.54
N LEU A 5 -14.84 17.03 4.28
CA LEU A 5 -16.02 16.66 3.49
C LEU A 5 -17.32 17.16 4.14
N ASP A 6 -17.40 17.11 5.47
CA ASP A 6 -18.56 17.59 6.23
C ASP A 6 -18.74 19.10 6.09
N PHE A 7 -17.63 19.86 6.12
CA PHE A 7 -17.69 21.30 5.93
C PHE A 7 -18.20 21.67 4.52
N ARG A 8 -17.71 20.99 3.48
CA ARG A 8 -18.20 21.20 2.10
C ARG A 8 -19.69 20.94 1.97
N LYS A 9 -20.17 19.83 2.56
CA LYS A 9 -21.60 19.48 2.59
C LYS A 9 -22.40 20.55 3.30
N ARG A 10 -21.93 21.04 4.44
CA ARG A 10 -22.61 22.10 5.21
C ARG A 10 -22.70 23.41 4.45
N VAL A 11 -21.62 23.83 3.78
CA VAL A 11 -21.60 25.07 2.98
C VAL A 11 -22.58 24.98 1.81
N LEU A 12 -22.59 23.87 1.08
CA LEU A 12 -23.52 23.66 -0.04
C LEU A 12 -24.98 23.56 0.45
N ALA A 13 -25.24 22.82 1.53
CA ALA A 13 -26.57 22.73 2.12
C ALA A 13 -27.07 24.10 2.63
N TYR A 14 -26.18 24.93 3.20
CA TYR A 14 -26.52 26.29 3.61
C TYR A 14 -26.87 27.17 2.41
N LYS A 15 -26.05 27.12 1.35
CA LYS A 15 -26.33 27.84 0.10
C LYS A 15 -27.70 27.47 -0.47
N ASP A 16 -28.02 26.17 -0.53
CA ASP A 16 -29.28 25.70 -1.10
C ASP A 16 -30.48 26.04 -0.20
N LYS A 17 -30.33 25.92 1.12
CA LYS A 17 -31.35 26.32 2.09
C LYS A 17 -31.70 27.81 2.00
N HIS A 18 -30.72 28.67 1.75
CA HIS A 18 -30.90 30.12 1.69
C HIS A 18 -30.98 30.66 0.25
N SER A 19 -30.99 29.80 -0.77
CA SER A 19 -30.99 30.16 -2.20
C SER A 19 -29.94 31.23 -2.56
N LEU A 20 -28.74 31.13 -1.96
CA LEU A 20 -27.67 32.09 -2.14
C LEU A 20 -26.91 31.90 -3.46
N THR A 21 -26.39 33.00 -3.99
CA THR A 21 -25.42 32.97 -5.10
C THR A 21 -24.04 32.50 -4.63
N PHE A 22 -23.19 32.09 -5.56
CA PHE A 22 -21.82 31.69 -5.24
C PHE A 22 -20.97 32.86 -4.71
N GLU A 23 -21.23 34.09 -5.15
CA GLU A 23 -20.56 35.30 -4.66
C GLU A 23 -20.92 35.58 -3.19
N GLN A 24 -22.22 35.55 -2.87
CA GLN A 24 -22.69 35.72 -1.49
C GLN A 24 -22.18 34.61 -0.57
N THR A 25 -22.17 33.37 -1.05
CA THR A 25 -21.61 32.24 -0.29
C THR A 25 -20.10 32.39 -0.09
N SER A 26 -19.38 32.88 -1.11
CA SER A 26 -17.94 33.14 -1.05
C SER A 26 -17.62 34.21 -0.01
N ALA A 27 -18.38 35.31 0.01
CA ALA A 27 -18.22 36.38 0.98
C ALA A 27 -18.58 35.92 2.41
N HIS A 28 -19.68 35.17 2.56
CA HIS A 28 -20.16 34.71 3.88
C HIS A 28 -19.21 33.73 4.56
N PHE A 29 -18.61 32.81 3.81
CA PHE A 29 -17.70 31.79 4.36
C PHE A 29 -16.22 32.09 4.14
N GLU A 30 -15.89 33.23 3.51
CA GLU A 30 -14.52 33.61 3.14
C GLU A 30 -13.79 32.54 2.30
N ILE A 31 -14.53 31.84 1.44
CA ILE A 31 -14.01 30.79 0.56
C ILE A 31 -13.98 31.33 -0.86
N SER A 32 -12.89 31.11 -1.60
CA SER A 32 -12.84 31.55 -3.00
C SER A 32 -13.94 30.89 -3.85
N MET A 33 -14.55 31.66 -4.74
CA MET A 33 -15.58 31.14 -5.67
C MET A 33 -15.11 29.91 -6.45
N ARG A 34 -13.84 29.89 -6.89
CA ARG A 34 -13.22 28.73 -7.57
C ARG A 34 -13.33 27.44 -6.75
N THR A 35 -13.21 27.55 -5.43
CA THR A 35 -13.33 26.41 -4.52
C THR A 35 -14.76 25.91 -4.42
N LEU A 36 -15.74 26.82 -4.36
CA LEU A 36 -17.16 26.47 -4.37
C LEU A 36 -17.57 25.76 -5.68
N PHE A 37 -17.12 26.28 -6.83
CA PHE A 37 -17.34 25.63 -8.12
C PHE A 37 -16.72 24.22 -8.17
N ARG A 38 -15.51 24.05 -7.64
CA ARG A 38 -14.87 22.73 -7.54
C ARG A 38 -15.70 21.76 -6.70
N TRP A 39 -16.29 22.21 -5.60
CA TRP A 39 -17.13 21.35 -4.76
C TRP A 39 -18.45 20.99 -5.42
N CYS A 40 -19.03 21.90 -6.20
CA CYS A 40 -20.23 21.63 -6.99
C CYS A 40 -19.98 20.52 -8.03
N ASN A 41 -18.82 20.55 -8.69
CA ASN A 41 -18.44 19.50 -9.64
C ASN A 41 -18.02 18.19 -8.95
N LYS A 42 -17.24 18.28 -7.87
CA LYS A 42 -16.77 17.13 -7.10
C LYS A 42 -16.60 17.51 -5.63
N ILE A 43 -17.54 17.05 -4.81
CA ILE A 43 -17.52 17.32 -3.37
C ILE A 43 -16.42 16.53 -2.65
N GLU A 44 -16.18 15.29 -3.09
CA GLU A 44 -15.23 14.40 -2.45
C GLU A 44 -13.79 14.88 -2.65
N PRO A 45 -13.04 15.05 -1.56
CA PRO A 45 -11.64 15.42 -1.66
C PRO A 45 -10.82 14.28 -2.27
N CYS A 46 -9.89 14.63 -3.17
CA CYS A 46 -8.88 13.69 -3.61
C CYS A 46 -7.86 13.49 -2.48
N MET A 47 -7.91 12.35 -1.80
CA MET A 47 -7.00 12.01 -0.70
C MET A 47 -5.67 11.44 -1.19
N THR A 48 -5.71 10.71 -2.31
CA THR A 48 -4.57 9.98 -2.85
C THR A 48 -4.31 10.38 -4.29
N ARG A 49 -3.03 10.43 -4.67
CA ARG A 49 -2.65 10.65 -6.06
C ARG A 49 -2.74 9.32 -6.81
N ASP A 50 -3.60 9.25 -7.81
CA ASP A 50 -3.61 8.17 -8.78
C ASP A 50 -2.47 8.40 -9.80
N LYS A 51 -1.33 7.74 -9.60
CA LYS A 51 -0.18 7.82 -10.51
C LYS A 51 0.35 6.40 -10.80
N PRO A 52 0.53 6.04 -12.08
CA PRO A 52 1.07 4.74 -12.43
C PRO A 52 2.52 4.57 -11.99
N ALA A 53 2.94 3.32 -11.87
CA ALA A 53 4.30 2.96 -11.50
C ALA A 53 5.31 3.49 -12.54
N THR A 54 6.28 4.30 -12.10
CA THR A 54 7.23 4.97 -13.02
C THR A 54 8.42 4.09 -13.40
N LYS A 55 8.84 3.16 -12.51
CA LYS A 55 10.08 2.37 -12.70
C LYS A 55 9.85 0.94 -13.16
N ILE A 56 8.77 0.31 -12.69
CA ILE A 56 8.49 -1.10 -12.93
C ILE A 56 6.99 -1.22 -13.17
N PRO A 57 6.55 -1.68 -14.36
CA PRO A 57 5.15 -1.97 -14.59
C PRO A 57 4.71 -3.15 -13.74
N ASP A 58 3.48 -3.10 -13.22
CA ASP A 58 2.98 -4.08 -12.26
C ASP A 58 2.93 -5.50 -12.84
N GLU A 59 2.56 -5.63 -14.11
CA GLU A 59 2.47 -6.91 -14.83
C GLU A 59 3.81 -7.66 -14.87
N VAL A 60 4.90 -6.95 -15.15
CA VAL A 60 6.25 -7.53 -15.23
C VAL A 60 6.70 -8.05 -13.87
N LEU A 61 6.41 -7.29 -12.79
CA LEU A 61 6.75 -7.72 -11.44
C LEU A 61 5.91 -8.93 -11.00
N ILE A 62 4.62 -8.96 -11.35
CA ILE A 62 3.74 -10.09 -11.02
C ILE A 62 4.23 -11.36 -11.71
N ALA A 63 4.60 -11.28 -13.00
CA ALA A 63 5.14 -12.42 -13.74
C ALA A 63 6.47 -12.93 -13.13
N ASP A 64 7.38 -12.04 -12.74
CA ASP A 64 8.65 -12.44 -12.08
C ASP A 64 8.40 -13.11 -10.71
N VAL A 65 7.43 -12.61 -9.93
CA VAL A 65 7.04 -13.21 -8.65
C VAL A 65 6.43 -14.60 -8.82
N GLN A 66 5.65 -14.82 -9.89
CA GLN A 66 5.07 -16.13 -10.19
C GLN A 66 6.12 -17.14 -10.66
N ASN A 67 7.04 -16.72 -11.55
CA ASN A 67 8.08 -17.60 -12.08
C ASN A 67 9.13 -17.97 -11.03
N PHE A 68 9.43 -17.04 -10.13
CA PHE A 68 10.43 -17.25 -9.10
C PHE A 68 9.90 -16.79 -7.73
N PRO A 69 9.14 -17.62 -7.00
CA PRO A 69 8.52 -17.18 -5.75
C PRO A 69 9.51 -16.99 -4.59
N ASP A 70 10.58 -17.80 -4.54
CA ASP A 70 11.53 -17.84 -3.42
C ASP A 70 12.70 -16.84 -3.53
N ASP A 71 12.81 -16.13 -4.66
CA ASP A 71 13.94 -15.25 -4.91
C ASP A 71 13.93 -13.99 -4.08
N TYR A 72 15.13 -13.59 -3.68
CA TYR A 72 15.39 -12.36 -2.95
C TYR A 72 15.17 -11.14 -3.84
N GLN A 73 14.84 -10.02 -3.21
CA GLN A 73 14.58 -8.75 -3.91
C GLN A 73 15.76 -8.29 -4.77
N TRP A 74 17.01 -8.59 -4.37
CA TRP A 74 18.20 -8.20 -5.12
C TRP A 74 18.39 -9.03 -6.40
N GLU A 75 17.95 -10.30 -6.42
CA GLU A 75 17.99 -11.18 -7.60
C GLU A 75 16.99 -10.67 -8.64
N ARG A 76 15.77 -10.35 -8.20
CA ARG A 76 14.74 -9.73 -9.04
C ARG A 76 15.18 -8.39 -9.61
N ALA A 77 15.81 -7.57 -8.76
CA ALA A 77 16.35 -6.28 -9.15
C ALA A 77 17.41 -6.41 -10.25
N LYS A 78 18.27 -7.43 -10.17
CA LYS A 78 19.27 -7.73 -11.20
C LYS A 78 18.63 -8.14 -12.53
N ARG A 79 17.57 -8.95 -12.51
CA ARG A 79 16.82 -9.34 -13.74
C ARG A 79 16.12 -8.16 -14.39
N LEU A 80 15.42 -7.38 -13.58
CA LEU A 80 14.62 -6.24 -14.03
C LEU A 80 15.46 -4.98 -14.26
N SER A 81 16.79 -5.04 -14.04
CA SER A 81 17.72 -3.92 -14.20
C SER A 81 17.33 -2.67 -13.39
N VAL A 82 16.86 -2.89 -12.17
CA VAL A 82 16.38 -1.83 -11.25
C VAL A 82 17.09 -1.94 -9.90
N SER A 83 16.90 -0.95 -9.03
CA SER A 83 17.41 -1.02 -7.66
C SER A 83 16.56 -1.98 -6.81
N GLN A 84 17.18 -2.60 -5.81
CA GLN A 84 16.46 -3.40 -4.80
C GLN A 84 15.34 -2.59 -4.11
N SER A 85 15.59 -1.30 -3.83
CA SER A 85 14.58 -0.41 -3.23
C SER A 85 13.36 -0.22 -4.13
N ALA A 86 13.52 -0.18 -5.45
CA ALA A 86 12.41 -0.08 -6.38
C ALA A 86 11.51 -1.33 -6.32
N ILE A 87 12.12 -2.53 -6.22
CA ILE A 87 11.39 -3.78 -6.01
C ILE A 87 10.64 -3.77 -4.68
N HIS A 88 11.28 -3.34 -3.59
CA HIS A 88 10.64 -3.26 -2.28
C HIS A 88 9.36 -2.39 -2.30
N TYR A 89 9.44 -1.18 -2.85
CA TYR A 89 8.28 -0.29 -2.95
C TYR A 89 7.22 -0.82 -3.92
N ALA A 90 7.62 -1.51 -4.98
CA ALA A 90 6.68 -2.10 -5.93
C ALA A 90 5.92 -3.29 -5.31
N LEU A 91 6.58 -4.18 -4.57
CA LEU A 91 5.93 -5.25 -3.82
C LEU A 91 4.97 -4.70 -2.76
N LYS A 92 5.38 -3.65 -2.04
CA LYS A 92 4.53 -2.98 -1.05
C LYS A 92 3.30 -2.32 -1.69
N ARG A 93 3.45 -1.70 -2.87
CA ARG A 93 2.33 -1.15 -3.65
C ARG A 93 1.32 -2.24 -4.03
N LEU A 94 1.80 -3.39 -4.48
CA LEU A 94 0.97 -4.54 -4.89
C LEU A 94 0.45 -5.39 -3.73
N ARG A 95 0.84 -5.07 -2.48
CA ARG A 95 0.50 -5.84 -1.28
C ARG A 95 0.89 -7.32 -1.37
N ILE A 96 1.98 -7.62 -2.08
CA ILE A 96 2.53 -8.96 -2.17
C ILE A 96 3.44 -9.20 -0.97
N THR A 97 3.10 -10.20 -0.15
CA THR A 97 3.93 -10.70 0.95
C THR A 97 4.20 -12.17 0.74
N GLN A 98 5.48 -12.53 0.62
CA GLN A 98 5.91 -13.92 0.56
C GLN A 98 6.51 -14.33 1.90
N LYS A 99 5.94 -15.38 2.51
CA LYS A 99 6.46 -16.00 3.73
C LYS A 99 7.16 -17.30 3.34
N LYS A 100 8.44 -17.42 3.67
CA LYS A 100 9.22 -18.63 3.43
C LYS A 100 8.67 -19.77 4.30
N ASN A 101 8.11 -20.79 3.66
CA ASN A 101 7.70 -22.04 4.31
C ASN A 101 8.82 -23.07 4.12
N ALA A 102 10.01 -22.80 4.67
CA ALA A 102 11.01 -23.85 4.75
C ALA A 102 10.53 -24.86 5.82
N PRO A 103 10.46 -26.17 5.52
CA PRO A 103 10.28 -27.15 6.58
C PRO A 103 11.46 -26.99 7.54
N THR A 104 11.16 -26.65 8.79
CA THR A 104 12.18 -26.61 9.85
C THR A 104 12.86 -27.98 9.87
N PRO A 105 14.20 -28.07 9.75
CA PRO A 105 14.88 -29.34 9.90
C PRO A 105 14.53 -29.89 11.28
N SER A 106 13.87 -31.05 11.31
CA SER A 106 13.55 -31.73 12.57
C SER A 106 14.87 -31.93 13.31
N ARG A 107 14.99 -31.32 14.49
CA ARG A 107 16.15 -31.48 15.36
C ARG A 107 16.32 -32.98 15.59
N CYS A 108 17.39 -33.59 15.05
CA CYS A 108 17.72 -34.98 15.34
C CYS A 108 17.91 -35.12 16.85
N SER A 109 16.91 -35.68 17.55
CA SER A 109 17.09 -36.15 18.90
C SER A 109 17.95 -37.41 18.81
N SER A 110 19.26 -37.25 18.92
CA SER A 110 20.16 -38.35 19.24
C SER A 110 19.84 -38.82 20.67
N SER A 111 18.83 -39.67 20.80
CA SER A 111 18.61 -40.48 22.00
C SER A 111 19.77 -41.46 22.11
N SER A 112 20.77 -41.09 22.91
CA SER A 112 21.77 -42.03 23.39
C SER A 112 21.07 -43.00 24.35
N SER A 113 20.73 -44.18 23.84
CA SER A 113 20.21 -45.30 24.63
C SER A 113 20.89 -46.58 24.19
N GLY A 114 21.66 -47.19 25.09
CA GLY A 114 22.34 -48.48 24.92
C GLY A 114 23.48 -48.64 25.94
N ILE A 115 23.19 -48.95 27.22
CA ILE A 115 23.07 -50.30 27.80
C ILE A 115 24.45 -50.97 28.07
N TYR A 116 24.78 -51.01 29.37
CA TYR A 116 25.54 -51.98 30.18
C TYR A 116 26.63 -52.87 29.53
N ARG A 117 27.85 -52.81 30.09
CA ARG A 117 28.85 -53.89 29.99
C ARG A 117 29.17 -54.41 31.38
N ALA A 118 28.72 -55.63 31.67
CA ALA A 118 29.10 -56.39 32.86
C ALA A 118 30.59 -56.76 32.79
N HIS A 119 31.31 -56.59 33.90
CA HIS A 119 32.63 -57.18 34.10
C HIS A 119 32.52 -58.27 35.16
N GLN A 120 32.75 -59.52 34.73
CA GLN A 120 33.09 -60.63 35.60
C GLN A 120 34.54 -60.47 36.07
N ARG A 121 34.78 -60.64 37.37
CA ARG A 121 35.82 -61.50 37.94
C ARG A 121 35.60 -61.65 39.44
#